data_AF-X1QJC0-F1
#
_entry.id   AF-X1QJC0-F1
#
_cell.length_a   1.000
_cell.length_b   1.000
_cell.length_c   1.000
_cell.angle_alpha   90.00
_cell.angle_beta   90.00
_cell.angle_gamma   90.00
#
_symmetry.space_group_name_H-M   'P 1'
#
loop_
_entity.id
_entity.type
_entity.pdbx_description
1 polymer ?
#
loop_
_entity_poly.entity_id
_entity_poly.type
_entity_poly.pdbx_seq_one_letter_code
_entity_poly.pdbx_strand_id
1 'polypeptide(L)'
;PKLSQKLNLKEIAIEEGKIITIKDDYFCNDSSKEDEPFLNILSLFLEYYGLKPEVEVNERHILAVIQKNNFEKILFVINMSSQFKEVKLKFQGLQKGRLDGIFSLKTASYIEDGEATLNIKGMTVDIFRILE
;
A
#
# COMPACT_ATOMS: atom_id res chain seq x y z
N PRO A 1 8.25 6.20 -22.94
CA PRO A 1 9.05 7.38 -22.53
C PRO A 1 10.16 6.96 -21.55
N LYS A 2 11.41 7.37 -21.75
CA LYS A 2 12.52 6.90 -20.89
C LYS A 2 12.45 7.58 -19.52
N LEU A 3 12.32 6.80 -18.44
CA LEU A 3 12.33 7.28 -17.04
C LEU A 3 13.54 8.18 -16.76
N SER A 4 14.68 7.86 -17.38
CA SER A 4 15.95 8.59 -17.33
C SER A 4 15.90 10.04 -17.82
N GLN A 5 14.86 10.45 -18.55
CA GLN A 5 14.73 11.85 -19.03
C GLN A 5 14.03 12.76 -18.01
N LYS A 6 13.26 12.21 -17.07
CA LYS A 6 12.53 12.99 -16.06
C LYS A 6 13.25 13.10 -14.72
N LEU A 7 14.19 12.21 -14.45
CA LEU A 7 14.87 12.08 -13.16
C LEU A 7 16.36 11.85 -13.41
N ASN A 8 17.23 12.41 -12.56
CA ASN A 8 18.68 12.16 -12.57
C ASN A 8 18.99 10.73 -12.08
N LEU A 9 18.53 9.74 -12.86
CA LEU A 9 18.66 8.32 -12.58
C LEU A 9 19.89 7.75 -13.27
N LYS A 10 20.67 6.98 -12.51
CA LYS A 10 21.69 6.10 -13.08
C LYS A 10 21.21 4.66 -12.96
N GLU A 11 20.94 4.04 -14.11
CA GLU A 11 20.65 2.60 -14.19
C GLU A 11 21.94 1.84 -14.46
N ILE A 12 22.23 0.83 -13.65
CA ILE A 12 23.35 -0.09 -13.85
C ILE A 12 22.77 -1.49 -14.04
N ALA A 13 22.93 -2.05 -15.24
CA ALA A 13 22.59 -3.44 -15.51
C ALA A 13 23.63 -4.35 -14.84
N ILE A 14 23.15 -5.36 -14.11
CA ILE A 14 23.94 -6.46 -13.55
C ILE A 14 23.38 -7.78 -14.10
N GLU A 15 24.15 -8.87 -14.04
CA GLU A 15 23.82 -10.13 -14.74
C GLU A 15 22.40 -10.65 -14.45
N GLU A 16 21.93 -10.54 -13.20
CA GLU A 16 20.58 -11.01 -12.79
C GLU A 16 19.62 -9.88 -12.39
N GLY A 17 19.93 -8.62 -12.68
CA GLY A 17 19.10 -7.51 -12.21
C GLY A 17 19.51 -6.12 -12.66
N LYS A 18 18.90 -5.12 -12.03
CA LYS A 18 19.22 -3.70 -12.27
C LYS A 18 19.33 -2.98 -10.95
N ILE A 19 20.41 -2.21 -10.78
CA ILE A 19 20.54 -1.25 -9.69
C ILE A 19 20.08 0.10 -10.23
N ILE A 20 19.12 0.72 -9.55
CA ILE A 20 18.73 2.10 -9.78
C ILE A 20 19.30 2.95 -8.67
N THR A 21 20.17 3.89 -9.03
CA THR A 21 20.63 4.93 -8.12
C THR A 21 19.87 6.20 -8.41
N ILE A 22 19.09 6.66 -7.43
CA ILE A 22 18.45 7.97 -7.43
C ILE A 22 19.37 8.89 -6.63
N LYS A 23 20.04 9.83 -7.30
CA LYS A 23 20.84 10.86 -6.60
C LYS A 23 19.90 12.00 -6.27
N ASP A 24 19.39 12.03 -5.05
CA ASP A 24 18.61 13.15 -4.56
C ASP A 24 18.71 13.28 -3.04
N ASP A 25 18.93 14.52 -2.58
CA ASP A 25 18.86 14.90 -1.15
C ASP A 25 17.39 14.99 -0.65
N TYR A 26 16.41 14.67 -1.51
CA TYR A 26 14.97 14.82 -1.24
C TYR A 26 14.42 13.79 -0.25
N PHE A 27 15.07 12.64 -0.08
CA PHE A 27 14.56 11.56 0.79
C PHE A 27 14.76 11.83 2.29
N CYS A 28 15.53 12.86 2.67
CA CYS A 28 15.97 13.08 4.05
C CYS A 28 15.66 14.49 4.62
N ASN A 29 14.84 15.30 3.94
CA ASN A 29 14.47 16.61 4.47
C ASN A 29 13.22 16.51 5.35
N ASP A 30 13.42 16.37 6.67
CA ASP A 30 12.39 16.42 7.73
C ASP A 30 11.59 17.75 7.78
N SER A 31 11.89 18.72 6.91
CA SER A 31 11.27 20.04 6.89
C SER A 31 10.08 20.13 5.93
N SER A 32 8.93 19.61 6.37
CA SER A 32 7.62 20.29 6.36
C SER A 32 7.08 20.96 5.08
N LYS A 33 7.42 20.50 3.87
CA LYS A 33 6.62 20.79 2.66
C LYS A 33 6.41 19.49 1.90
N GLU A 34 5.15 19.12 1.78
CA GLU A 34 4.67 17.82 1.32
C GLU A 34 5.43 17.29 0.08
N ASP A 35 5.86 16.05 0.23
CA ASP A 35 6.64 15.20 -0.66
C ASP A 35 5.90 14.77 -1.95
N GLU A 36 5.15 15.68 -2.58
CA GLU A 36 4.55 15.46 -3.90
C GLU A 36 5.58 14.97 -4.94
N PRO A 37 6.85 15.45 -4.95
CA PRO A 37 7.88 14.91 -5.83
C PRO A 37 8.23 13.44 -5.55
N PHE A 38 8.29 13.04 -4.28
CA PHE A 38 8.67 11.67 -3.89
C PHE A 38 7.60 10.65 -4.25
N LEU A 39 6.33 10.92 -3.93
CA LEU A 39 5.24 10.01 -4.27
C LEU A 39 5.11 9.82 -5.78
N ASN A 40 5.39 10.86 -6.56
CA ASN A 40 5.43 10.80 -8.03
C ASN A 40 6.60 9.93 -8.54
N ILE A 41 7.79 10.05 -7.95
CA ILE A 41 8.96 9.22 -8.29
C ILE A 41 8.69 7.75 -7.97
N LEU A 42 8.20 7.46 -6.77
CA LEU A 42 7.87 6.11 -6.35
C LEU A 42 6.79 5.49 -7.26
N SER A 43 5.76 6.25 -7.63
CA SER A 43 4.72 5.78 -8.55
C SER A 43 5.28 5.43 -9.93
N LEU A 44 6.14 6.28 -10.49
CA LEU A 44 6.82 6.00 -11.77
C LEU A 44 7.73 4.77 -11.70
N PHE A 45 8.42 4.57 -10.57
CA PHE A 45 9.25 3.39 -10.33
C PHE A 45 8.38 2.12 -10.30
N LEU A 46 7.31 2.12 -9.51
CA LEU A 46 6.39 0.98 -9.40
C LEU A 46 5.78 0.65 -10.77
N GLU A 47 5.33 1.65 -11.53
CA GLU A 47 4.78 1.47 -12.88
C GLU A 47 5.81 0.87 -13.84
N TYR A 48 7.04 1.36 -13.84
CA TYR A 48 8.11 0.87 -14.71
C TYR A 48 8.40 -0.63 -14.50
N TYR A 49 8.34 -1.09 -13.25
CA TYR A 49 8.53 -2.49 -12.90
C TYR A 49 7.26 -3.33 -12.92
N GLY A 50 6.11 -2.75 -13.28
CA GLY A 50 4.82 -3.42 -13.20
C GLY A 50 4.43 -3.84 -11.79
N LEU A 51 5.02 -3.21 -10.77
CA LEU A 51 4.70 -3.46 -9.37
C LEU A 51 3.41 -2.73 -9.03
N LYS A 52 2.45 -3.47 -8.49
CA LYS A 52 1.19 -2.92 -7.99
C LYS A 52 0.98 -3.40 -6.56
N PRO A 53 0.40 -2.56 -5.69
CA PRO A 53 0.03 -3.00 -4.36
C PRO A 53 -1.02 -4.12 -4.46
N GLU A 54 -0.97 -5.09 -3.55
CA GLU A 54 -2.01 -6.15 -3.48
C GLU A 54 -3.36 -5.58 -3.01
N VAL A 55 -3.33 -4.47 -2.28
CA VAL A 55 -4.51 -3.73 -1.82
C VAL A 55 -4.24 -2.23 -1.85
N GLU A 56 -5.16 -1.47 -2.45
CA GLU A 56 -5.15 -0.01 -2.46
C GLU A 56 -6.10 0.52 -1.39
N VAL A 57 -5.76 1.68 -0.82
CA VAL A 57 -6.57 2.41 0.16
C VAL A 57 -6.89 3.79 -0.37
N ASN A 58 -8.09 4.28 -0.10
CA ASN A 58 -8.51 5.63 -0.50
C ASN A 58 -8.02 6.75 0.44
N GLU A 59 -7.44 6.43 1.60
CA GLU A 59 -7.06 7.42 2.61
C GLU A 59 -5.58 7.44 2.94
N ARG A 60 -4.96 8.64 2.85
CA ARG A 60 -3.51 8.85 2.99
C ARG A 60 -2.93 8.51 4.37
N HIS A 61 -3.75 8.53 5.42
CA HIS A 61 -3.31 8.20 6.79
C HIS A 61 -3.55 6.73 7.13
N ILE A 62 -3.99 5.94 6.16
CA ILE A 62 -4.22 4.51 6.31
C ILE A 62 -3.10 3.77 5.57
N LEU A 63 -2.52 2.78 6.24
CA LEU A 63 -1.62 1.82 5.63
C LEU A 63 -2.29 0.45 5.66
N ALA A 64 -2.39 -0.19 4.49
CA ALA A 64 -2.86 -1.56 4.37
C ALA A 64 -1.71 -2.47 3.93
N VAL A 65 -1.51 -3.57 4.65
CA VAL A 65 -0.45 -4.55 4.38
C VAL A 65 -1.04 -5.95 4.38
N ILE A 66 -0.80 -6.70 3.31
CA ILE A 66 -1.13 -8.12 3.25
C ILE A 66 0.13 -8.92 3.55
N GLN A 67 0.06 -9.75 4.57
CA GLN A 67 1.04 -10.79 4.85
C GLN A 67 0.44 -12.14 4.49
N LYS A 68 1.13 -12.92 3.66
CA LYS A 68 0.68 -14.25 3.26
C LYS A 68 1.75 -15.31 3.49
N ASN A 69 1.30 -16.49 3.89
CA ASN A 69 2.09 -17.72 3.86
C ASN A 69 1.28 -18.80 3.11
N ASN A 70 1.75 -20.04 3.14
CA ASN A 70 1.09 -21.14 2.42
C ASN A 70 -0.32 -21.50 2.94
N PHE A 71 -0.72 -20.98 4.12
CA PHE A 71 -1.94 -21.36 4.81
C PHE A 71 -2.91 -20.20 5.02
N GLU A 72 -2.40 -18.98 5.16
CA GLU A 72 -3.19 -17.82 5.57
C GLU A 72 -2.77 -16.55 4.82
N LYS A 73 -3.77 -15.71 4.57
CA LYS A 73 -3.63 -14.33 4.10
C LYS A 73 -4.18 -13.41 5.19
N ILE A 74 -3.31 -12.59 5.77
CA ILE A 74 -3.63 -11.68 6.85
C ILE A 74 -3.52 -10.25 6.34
N LEU A 75 -4.56 -9.46 6.56
CA LEU A 75 -4.60 -8.04 6.27
C LEU A 75 -4.46 -7.24 7.57
N PHE A 76 -3.46 -6.36 7.59
CA PHE A 76 -3.32 -5.32 8.60
C PHE A 76 -3.82 -4.01 8.01
N VAL A 77 -4.73 -3.32 8.70
CA VAL A 77 -5.15 -1.97 8.34
C VAL A 77 -4.86 -1.03 9.50
N ILE A 78 -3.90 -0.15 9.29
CA ILE A 78 -3.30 0.71 10.31
C ILE A 78 -3.79 2.13 10.06
N ASN A 79 -4.51 2.70 11.03
CA ASN A 79 -4.90 4.11 11.01
C ASN A 79 -3.91 4.93 11.83
N MET A 80 -3.09 5.70 11.14
CA MET A 80 -2.06 6.57 11.74
C MET A 80 -2.61 7.95 12.12
N SER A 81 -3.88 8.25 11.79
CA SER A 81 -4.54 9.48 12.24
C SER A 81 -5.16 9.29 13.61
N SER A 82 -5.33 10.38 14.37
CA SER A 82 -6.10 10.37 15.63
C SER A 82 -7.61 10.23 15.42
N GLN A 83 -8.09 10.35 14.18
CA GLN A 83 -9.50 10.38 13.85
C GLN A 83 -10.01 9.01 13.41
N PHE A 84 -11.30 8.78 13.67
CA PHE A 84 -12.02 7.68 13.05
C PHE A 84 -12.10 7.88 11.53
N LYS A 85 -11.98 6.79 10.77
CA LYS A 85 -12.00 6.79 9.32
C LYS A 85 -12.84 5.64 8.76
N GLU A 86 -13.65 5.96 7.75
CA GLU A 86 -14.19 4.97 6.83
C GLU A 86 -13.15 4.77 5.72
N VAL A 87 -12.76 3.52 5.49
CA VAL A 87 -11.68 3.12 4.59
C VAL A 87 -12.25 2.22 3.52
N LYS A 88 -12.01 2.56 2.26
CA LYS A 88 -12.27 1.68 1.12
C LYS A 88 -10.99 0.98 0.73
N LEU A 89 -11.03 -0.34 0.76
CA LEU A 89 -9.98 -1.23 0.30
C LEU A 89 -10.34 -1.74 -1.10
N LYS A 90 -9.36 -1.74 -1.99
CA LYS A 90 -9.49 -2.30 -3.33
C LYS A 90 -8.42 -3.35 -3.56
N PHE A 91 -8.82 -4.60 -3.73
CA PHE A 91 -7.94 -5.75 -3.84
C PHE A 91 -7.55 -6.01 -5.30
N GLN A 92 -6.26 -6.13 -5.55
CA GLN A 92 -5.73 -6.52 -6.85
C GLN A 92 -5.67 -8.05 -6.93
N GLY A 93 -6.65 -8.66 -7.61
CA GLY A 93 -6.68 -10.11 -7.87
C GLY A 93 -7.61 -10.94 -6.99
N LEU A 94 -8.32 -10.32 -6.04
CA LEU A 94 -9.38 -10.98 -5.25
C LEU A 94 -10.71 -10.27 -5.50
N GLN A 95 -11.68 -10.97 -6.11
CA GLN A 95 -12.98 -10.37 -6.49
C GLN A 95 -14.06 -10.52 -5.41
N LYS A 96 -14.02 -11.63 -4.67
CA LYS A 96 -14.97 -11.92 -3.60
C LYS A 96 -14.24 -12.56 -2.42
N GLY A 97 -14.78 -12.41 -1.22
CA GLY A 97 -14.21 -12.99 -0.01
C GLY A 97 -14.78 -12.41 1.27
N ARG A 98 -14.21 -12.79 2.40
CA ARG A 98 -14.57 -12.31 3.74
C ARG A 98 -13.33 -11.87 4.51
N LEU A 99 -13.47 -10.76 5.22
CA LEU A 99 -12.52 -10.25 6.20
C LEU A 99 -13.00 -10.63 7.59
N ASP A 100 -12.32 -11.62 8.18
CA ASP A 100 -12.63 -12.14 9.51
C ASP A 100 -11.72 -11.51 10.57
N GLY A 101 -12.28 -10.78 11.53
CA GLY A 101 -11.50 -10.03 12.52
C GLY A 101 -10.81 -10.95 13.53
N ILE A 102 -9.48 -10.84 13.69
CA ILE A 102 -8.72 -11.73 14.58
C ILE A 102 -8.78 -11.27 16.05
N PHE A 103 -8.89 -9.96 16.29
CA PHE A 103 -8.92 -9.37 17.65
C PHE A 103 -10.07 -8.38 17.84
N SER A 104 -11.04 -8.37 16.92
CA SER A 104 -12.11 -7.39 16.90
C SER A 104 -13.46 -8.07 17.09
N LEU A 105 -14.32 -7.51 17.95
CA LEU A 105 -15.74 -7.88 18.04
C LEU A 105 -16.57 -7.31 16.87
N LYS A 106 -15.91 -6.75 15.83
CA LYS A 106 -16.58 -6.22 14.66
C LYS A 106 -17.23 -7.35 13.86
N THR A 107 -18.41 -7.05 13.33
CA THR A 107 -19.06 -7.86 12.31
C THR A 107 -18.11 -8.03 11.12
N ALA A 108 -17.98 -9.26 10.61
CA ALA A 108 -17.16 -9.55 9.44
C ALA A 108 -17.53 -8.63 8.27
N SER A 109 -16.52 -8.09 7.59
CA SER A 109 -16.70 -7.32 6.36
C SER A 109 -16.55 -8.24 5.15
N TYR A 110 -17.28 -7.95 4.08
CA TYR A 110 -17.22 -8.73 2.84
C TYR A 110 -16.42 -7.98 1.78
N ILE A 111 -15.77 -8.76 0.93
CA ILE A 111 -15.15 -8.28 -0.31
C ILE A 111 -16.13 -8.60 -1.42
N GLU A 112 -16.57 -7.56 -2.13
CA GLU A 112 -17.48 -7.67 -3.28
C GLU A 112 -16.94 -6.82 -4.43
N ASP A 113 -16.90 -7.38 -5.63
CA ASP A 113 -16.32 -6.77 -6.83
C ASP A 113 -14.90 -6.20 -6.60
N GLY A 114 -14.13 -6.91 -5.76
CA GLY A 114 -12.78 -6.56 -5.37
C GLY A 114 -12.67 -5.40 -4.37
N GLU A 115 -13.77 -4.96 -3.77
CA GLU A 115 -13.79 -3.86 -2.82
C GLU A 115 -14.34 -4.29 -1.45
N ALA A 116 -13.80 -3.69 -0.39
CA ALA A 116 -14.37 -3.81 0.95
C ALA A 116 -14.34 -2.45 1.65
N THR A 117 -15.37 -2.15 2.45
CA THR A 117 -15.42 -0.93 3.26
C THR A 117 -15.29 -1.28 4.74
N LEU A 118 -14.40 -0.58 5.45
CA LEU A 118 -14.09 -0.77 6.85
C LEU A 118 -14.22 0.52 7.63
N ASN A 119 -14.59 0.41 8.90
CA ASN A 119 -14.64 1.52 9.83
C ASN A 119 -13.58 1.34 10.91
N ILE A 120 -12.57 2.22 10.94
CA ILE A 120 -11.36 2.04 11.74
C ILE A 120 -11.16 3.23 12.69
N LYS A 121 -10.92 2.94 13.98
CA LYS A 121 -10.66 3.98 14.99
C LYS A 121 -9.32 4.67 14.72
N GLY A 122 -9.13 5.86 15.26
CA GLY A 122 -7.83 6.53 15.19
C GLY A 122 -6.76 5.81 16.02
N MET A 123 -5.49 5.95 15.63
CA MET A 123 -4.32 5.39 16.31
C MET A 123 -4.48 3.90 16.64
N THR A 124 -4.99 3.12 15.69
CA THR A 124 -5.28 1.69 15.89
C THR A 124 -4.81 0.85 14.71
N VAL A 125 -4.72 -0.45 14.97
CA VAL A 125 -4.57 -1.47 13.94
C VAL A 125 -5.76 -2.41 14.03
N ASP A 126 -6.45 -2.61 12.91
CA ASP A 126 -7.38 -3.72 12.76
C ASP A 126 -6.70 -4.83 11.94
N ILE A 127 -6.87 -6.07 12.40
CA ILE A 127 -6.23 -7.25 11.81
C ILE A 127 -7.33 -8.22 11.36
N PHE A 128 -7.27 -8.61 10.09
CA PHE A 128 -8.24 -9.50 9.47
C PHE A 128 -7.54 -10.70 8.86
N ARG A 129 -8.16 -11.87 8.98
CA ARG A 129 -7.90 -12.99 8.09
C ARG A 129 -8.75 -12.82 6.83
N ILE A 130 -8.11 -12.93 5.66
CA ILE A 130 -8.80 -12.96 4.37
C ILE A 130 -9.19 -14.41 4.07
N LEU A 131 -10.47 -14.62 3.78
CA LEU A 131 -11.04 -15.90 3.33
C LEU A 131 -11.58 -15.70 1.91
N GLU A 132 -11.15 -16.54 0.97
CA GLU A 132 -11.53 -16.49 -0.46
C GLU A 132 -12.78 -17.32 -0.76
#